data_AF-A0A9D8AIQ6-F1
#
_entry.id   AF-A0A9D8AIQ6-F1
#
_cell.length_a   1.000
_cell.length_b   1.000
_cell.length_c   1.000
_cell.angle_alpha   90.00
_cell.angle_beta   90.00
_cell.angle_gamma   90.00
#
_symmetry.space_group_name_H-M   'P 1'
#
loop_
_entity.id
_entity.type
_entity.pdbx_description
1 polymer ?
#
loop_
_entity_poly.entity_id
_entity_poly.type
_entity_poly.pdbx_seq_one_letter_code
_entity_poly.pdbx_strand_id
1 'polypeptide(L)'
;MIRKKLFNKIFSLLILFVFVNGLNASNGKILLEAKVDRTNIKIGDLINYSIIVTRDKDIKIEMPDLGANLGAFEIHDYEDLEPEKKNGEVVQLRHYIISTYDIGDYEIQPVTVHYSLPNDTLWKELTTESIKITVESLKPSEEGDIRDIKAPLEILKDWWLTIRFIIAGVIIVLIGILIYILYKRRKEGKSLIPRREKPKLPPHIIALDELKKLMDDNLLEKREIKQYYIRLSEIIRNYIEDRFFIVALEMTTFQLIGIMKENQVEDEIVQLVEKFLMNCDMVKFAKYIPRKKENKSTTELAYKIIEDTKIELEPEPDNGEDAENLNPENVDDVGKEEADTSEALELETAVEKGKGGADA
;
A
#
# COMPACT_ATOMS: atom_id res chain seq x y z
N MET A 1 -60.09 20.53 -91.75
CA MET A 1 -60.20 19.72 -90.52
C MET A 1 -60.67 18.27 -90.78
N ILE A 2 -60.15 17.58 -91.81
CA ILE A 2 -60.55 16.19 -92.16
C ILE A 2 -59.35 15.25 -92.44
N ARG A 3 -58.11 15.78 -92.51
CA ARG A 3 -56.90 14.97 -92.78
C ARG A 3 -56.31 14.21 -91.57
N LYS A 4 -56.88 14.31 -90.37
CA LYS A 4 -56.44 13.55 -89.17
C LYS A 4 -57.25 12.29 -88.86
N LYS A 5 -58.35 12.01 -89.57
CA LYS A 5 -59.20 10.82 -89.32
C LYS A 5 -58.99 9.63 -90.28
N LEU A 6 -58.20 9.78 -91.35
CA LEU A 6 -57.87 8.67 -92.26
C LEU A 6 -56.56 7.95 -91.92
N PHE A 7 -55.62 8.57 -91.19
CA PHE A 7 -54.36 7.94 -90.80
C PHE A 7 -54.54 6.90 -89.68
N ASN A 8 -55.50 7.11 -88.77
CA ASN A 8 -55.78 6.20 -87.65
C ASN A 8 -56.58 4.94 -88.04
N LYS A 9 -57.09 4.82 -89.28
CA LYS A 9 -57.74 3.59 -89.77
C LYS A 9 -56.80 2.69 -90.59
N ILE A 10 -55.68 3.21 -91.08
CA ILE A 10 -54.65 2.41 -91.79
C ILE A 10 -53.62 1.86 -90.79
N PHE A 11 -53.31 2.58 -89.71
CA PHE A 11 -52.46 2.08 -88.62
C PHE A 11 -53.17 1.02 -87.74
N SER A 12 -54.50 1.07 -87.65
CA SER A 12 -55.32 0.07 -86.93
C SER A 12 -55.59 -1.21 -87.73
N LEU A 13 -55.19 -1.28 -89.01
CA LEU A 13 -55.37 -2.45 -89.88
C LEU A 13 -54.06 -3.23 -90.12
N LEU A 14 -52.94 -2.78 -89.54
CA LEU A 14 -51.62 -3.45 -89.61
C LEU A 14 -51.24 -4.18 -88.32
N ILE A 15 -52.18 -4.31 -87.37
CA ILE A 15 -52.05 -5.09 -86.11
C ILE A 15 -53.05 -6.26 -86.10
N LEU A 16 -53.38 -6.78 -87.28
CA LEU A 16 -54.13 -8.02 -87.39
C LEU A 16 -53.47 -8.88 -88.46
N PHE A 17 -53.12 -10.10 -88.06
CA PHE A 17 -52.75 -11.24 -88.91
C PHE A 17 -51.25 -11.51 -89.12
N VAL A 18 -50.56 -11.96 -88.06
CA VAL A 18 -49.82 -13.24 -88.10
C VAL A 18 -50.00 -13.92 -86.75
N PHE A 19 -51.08 -14.68 -86.63
CA PHE A 19 -51.22 -15.74 -85.62
C PHE A 19 -51.07 -17.05 -86.39
N VAL A 20 -49.87 -17.62 -86.38
CA VAL A 20 -49.59 -18.98 -86.86
C VAL A 20 -48.66 -19.62 -85.84
N ASN A 21 -49.28 -20.52 -85.07
CA ASN A 21 -48.76 -21.77 -84.49
C ASN A 21 -47.34 -21.71 -83.89
N GLY A 22 -47.18 -21.91 -82.58
CA GLY A 22 -47.64 -23.13 -81.93
C GLY A 22 -46.46 -24.07 -81.76
N LEU A 23 -45.52 -23.68 -80.90
CA LEU A 23 -44.66 -24.55 -80.11
C LEU A 23 -44.41 -23.74 -78.82
N ASN A 24 -45.38 -23.81 -77.92
CA ASN A 24 -45.14 -23.46 -76.52
C ASN A 24 -44.16 -24.49 -75.99
N ALA A 25 -42.86 -24.23 -76.17
CA ALA A 25 -41.91 -24.67 -75.16
C ALA A 25 -42.35 -23.94 -73.89
N SER A 26 -42.91 -24.67 -72.93
CA SER A 26 -43.10 -24.18 -71.58
C SER A 26 -41.71 -23.87 -71.02
N ASN A 27 -41.19 -22.69 -71.33
CA ASN A 27 -40.10 -22.11 -70.56
C ASN A 27 -40.72 -21.73 -69.24
N GLY A 28 -40.82 -22.70 -68.33
CA GLY A 28 -41.23 -22.47 -66.96
C GLY A 28 -40.36 -21.36 -66.39
N LYS A 29 -40.97 -20.38 -65.76
CA LYS A 29 -40.26 -19.24 -65.22
C LYS A 29 -39.64 -19.68 -63.89
N ILE A 30 -38.31 -19.67 -63.85
CA ILE A 30 -37.52 -19.89 -62.64
C ILE A 30 -36.52 -18.75 -62.50
N LEU A 31 -36.45 -18.18 -61.30
CA LEU A 31 -35.51 -17.13 -60.93
C LEU A 31 -34.80 -17.55 -59.65
N LEU A 32 -33.48 -17.51 -59.68
CA LEU A 32 -32.59 -17.81 -58.56
C LEU A 32 -31.84 -16.53 -58.19
N GLU A 33 -32.01 -16.07 -56.95
CA GLU A 33 -31.32 -14.91 -56.41
C GLU A 33 -30.56 -15.30 -55.14
N ALA A 34 -29.38 -14.73 -54.97
CA ALA A 34 -28.64 -14.78 -53.71
C ALA A 34 -28.60 -13.37 -53.10
N LYS A 35 -28.81 -13.26 -51.79
CA LYS A 35 -28.77 -11.99 -51.06
C LYS A 35 -27.97 -12.11 -49.79
N VAL A 36 -27.31 -11.03 -49.44
CA VAL A 36 -26.63 -10.84 -48.17
C VAL A 36 -27.20 -9.60 -47.48
N ASP A 37 -27.27 -9.61 -46.16
CA ASP A 37 -27.72 -8.46 -45.38
C ASP A 37 -26.69 -7.31 -45.35
N ARG A 38 -25.39 -7.65 -45.32
CA ARG A 38 -24.28 -6.69 -45.24
C ARG A 38 -23.10 -7.11 -46.14
N THR A 39 -22.58 -6.15 -46.91
CA THR A 39 -21.40 -6.35 -47.78
C THR A 39 -20.10 -5.80 -47.19
N ASN A 40 -20.17 -4.98 -46.14
CA ASN A 40 -19.01 -4.54 -45.36
C ASN A 40 -19.22 -5.00 -43.92
N ILE A 41 -18.34 -5.89 -43.47
CA ILE A 41 -18.44 -6.56 -42.17
C ILE A 41 -17.09 -6.54 -41.46
N LYS A 42 -17.08 -6.83 -40.16
CA LYS A 42 -15.83 -6.99 -39.41
C LYS A 42 -15.45 -8.47 -39.31
N ILE A 43 -14.17 -8.73 -39.07
CA ILE A 43 -13.68 -10.08 -38.78
C ILE A 43 -14.52 -10.75 -37.68
N GLY A 44 -15.07 -11.93 -37.98
CA GLY A 44 -15.92 -12.70 -37.06
C GLY A 44 -17.38 -12.26 -36.97
N ASP A 45 -17.83 -11.27 -37.75
CA ASP A 45 -19.26 -10.93 -37.82
C ASP A 45 -20.07 -12.08 -38.44
N LEU A 46 -21.23 -12.37 -37.84
CA LEU A 46 -22.23 -13.27 -38.40
C LEU A 46 -23.08 -12.51 -39.44
N ILE A 47 -23.12 -12.99 -40.68
CA ILE A 47 -23.93 -12.42 -41.76
C ILE A 47 -24.99 -13.40 -42.24
N ASN A 48 -26.13 -12.84 -42.66
CA ASN A 48 -27.24 -13.63 -43.18
C ASN A 48 -27.14 -13.70 -44.70
N TYR A 49 -26.85 -14.89 -45.21
CA TYR A 49 -26.85 -15.21 -46.63
C TYR A 49 -28.12 -15.98 -46.99
N SER A 50 -28.84 -15.54 -48.01
CA SER A 50 -30.16 -16.06 -48.37
C SER A 50 -30.19 -16.47 -49.83
N ILE A 51 -30.60 -17.72 -50.09
CA ILE A 51 -30.89 -18.21 -51.43
C ILE A 51 -32.40 -18.19 -51.62
N ILE A 52 -32.86 -17.39 -52.60
CA ILE A 52 -34.28 -17.22 -52.92
C ILE A 52 -34.52 -17.86 -54.28
N VAL A 53 -35.46 -18.81 -54.34
CA VAL A 53 -35.88 -19.41 -55.59
C VAL A 53 -37.35 -19.17 -55.83
N THR A 54 -37.65 -18.41 -56.88
CA THR A 54 -39.01 -18.12 -57.34
C THR A 54 -39.30 -18.94 -58.58
N ARG A 55 -40.33 -19.78 -58.55
CA ARG A 55 -40.64 -20.70 -59.65
C ARG A 55 -42.14 -20.90 -59.86
N ASP A 56 -42.51 -21.32 -61.06
CA ASP A 56 -43.87 -21.82 -61.31
C ASP A 56 -44.15 -23.10 -60.50
N LYS A 57 -45.40 -23.31 -60.09
CA LYS A 57 -45.83 -24.43 -59.22
C LYS A 57 -45.45 -25.82 -59.74
N ASP A 58 -45.37 -25.97 -61.06
CA ASP A 58 -45.17 -27.26 -61.72
C ASP A 58 -43.68 -27.62 -61.88
N ILE A 59 -42.76 -26.72 -61.50
CA ILE A 59 -41.31 -26.93 -61.55
C ILE A 59 -40.82 -27.60 -60.26
N LYS A 60 -40.14 -28.74 -60.42
CA LYS A 60 -39.45 -29.42 -59.31
C LYS A 60 -38.09 -28.80 -59.09
N ILE A 61 -37.69 -28.66 -57.83
CA ILE A 61 -36.42 -28.10 -57.42
C ILE A 61 -35.74 -29.00 -56.39
N GLU A 62 -34.42 -29.04 -56.47
CA GLU A 62 -33.55 -29.61 -55.45
C GLU A 62 -32.63 -28.48 -54.96
N MET A 63 -32.79 -28.12 -53.69
CA MET A 63 -31.97 -27.08 -53.05
C MET A 63 -30.55 -27.63 -52.86
N PRO A 64 -29.52 -26.76 -52.87
CA PRO A 64 -28.13 -27.17 -52.72
C PRO A 64 -27.91 -27.89 -51.38
N ASP A 65 -26.89 -28.74 -51.29
CA ASP A 65 -26.55 -29.39 -50.04
C ASP A 65 -26.19 -28.37 -48.94
N LEU A 66 -26.40 -28.78 -47.68
CA LEU A 66 -26.17 -27.95 -46.49
C LEU A 66 -24.71 -27.52 -46.32
N GLY A 67 -23.77 -28.25 -46.91
CA GLY A 67 -22.34 -27.96 -46.94
C GLY A 67 -21.89 -27.21 -48.19
N ALA A 68 -22.73 -26.31 -48.73
CA ALA A 68 -22.35 -25.50 -49.89
C ALA A 68 -20.99 -24.82 -49.66
N ASN A 69 -20.09 -24.94 -50.63
CA ASN A 69 -18.79 -24.28 -50.54
C ASN A 69 -18.97 -22.80 -50.84
N LEU A 70 -18.91 -21.96 -49.80
CA LEU A 70 -19.05 -20.51 -49.88
C LEU A 70 -17.70 -19.79 -49.92
N GLY A 71 -16.62 -20.48 -50.28
CA GLY A 71 -15.26 -19.93 -50.33
C GLY A 71 -14.66 -19.77 -48.93
N ALA A 72 -14.31 -18.54 -48.57
CA ALA A 72 -13.70 -18.20 -47.27
C ALA A 72 -14.71 -18.09 -46.12
N PHE A 73 -16.00 -18.36 -46.39
CA PHE A 73 -17.08 -18.26 -45.42
C PHE A 73 -17.46 -19.63 -44.88
N GLU A 74 -17.48 -19.74 -43.55
CA GLU A 74 -17.93 -20.92 -42.81
C GLU A 74 -19.41 -20.81 -42.49
N ILE A 75 -20.15 -21.92 -42.64
CA ILE A 75 -21.57 -22.00 -42.30
C ILE A 75 -21.70 -22.39 -40.82
N HIS A 76 -22.34 -21.52 -40.03
CA HIS A 76 -22.65 -21.75 -38.61
C HIS A 76 -24.01 -22.40 -38.40
N ASP A 77 -25.00 -21.96 -39.16
CA ASP A 77 -26.37 -22.46 -39.07
C ASP A 77 -27.11 -22.26 -40.40
N TYR A 78 -28.23 -22.98 -40.58
CA TYR A 78 -29.11 -22.81 -41.72
C TYR A 78 -30.57 -23.04 -41.34
N GLU A 79 -31.47 -22.34 -42.03
CA GLU A 79 -32.91 -22.48 -41.86
C GLU A 79 -33.61 -22.58 -43.23
N ASP A 80 -34.40 -23.64 -43.39
CA ASP A 80 -35.31 -23.80 -44.52
C ASP A 80 -36.68 -23.24 -44.16
N LEU A 81 -37.06 -22.12 -44.79
CA LEU A 81 -38.37 -21.54 -44.59
C LEU A 81 -39.43 -22.24 -45.44
N GLU A 82 -40.64 -22.33 -44.89
CA GLU A 82 -41.78 -22.93 -45.61
C GLU A 82 -42.06 -22.17 -46.91
N PRO A 83 -42.25 -22.87 -48.05
CA PRO A 83 -42.49 -22.21 -49.33
C PRO A 83 -43.76 -21.35 -49.33
N GLU A 84 -43.64 -20.07 -49.66
CA GLU A 84 -44.76 -19.14 -49.78
C GLU A 84 -45.33 -19.17 -51.20
N LYS A 85 -46.66 -19.17 -51.34
CA LYS A 85 -47.33 -19.08 -52.64
C LYS A 85 -47.79 -17.64 -52.87
N LYS A 86 -47.16 -16.94 -53.82
CA LYS A 86 -47.46 -15.54 -54.13
C LYS A 86 -47.72 -15.38 -55.62
N ASN A 87 -48.89 -14.83 -55.97
CA ASN A 87 -49.27 -14.53 -57.36
C ASN A 87 -49.16 -15.71 -58.36
N GLY A 88 -49.37 -16.95 -57.90
CA GLY A 88 -49.26 -18.15 -58.75
C GLY A 88 -47.85 -18.75 -58.83
N GLU A 89 -46.84 -18.07 -58.29
CA GLU A 89 -45.46 -18.54 -58.17
C GLU A 89 -45.23 -19.11 -56.75
N VAL A 90 -44.29 -20.05 -56.63
CA VAL A 90 -43.79 -20.61 -55.37
C VAL A 90 -42.45 -19.96 -55.07
N VAL A 91 -42.35 -19.31 -53.92
CA VAL A 91 -41.10 -18.71 -53.41
C VAL A 91 -40.57 -19.60 -52.30
N GLN A 92 -39.38 -20.14 -52.51
CA GLN A 92 -38.67 -20.94 -51.51
C GLN A 92 -37.42 -20.20 -51.07
N LEU A 93 -37.19 -20.17 -49.76
CA LEU A 93 -36.14 -19.38 -49.15
C LEU A 93 -35.33 -20.23 -48.18
N ARG A 94 -34.01 -20.20 -48.34
CA ARG A 94 -33.07 -20.79 -47.38
C ARG A 94 -32.13 -19.71 -46.86
N HIS A 95 -32.04 -19.61 -45.54
CA HIS A 95 -31.11 -18.74 -44.85
C HIS A 95 -29.90 -19.53 -44.35
N TYR A 96 -28.74 -18.91 -44.42
CA TYR A 96 -27.49 -19.38 -43.87
C TYR A 96 -26.92 -18.27 -42.99
N ILE A 97 -26.46 -18.66 -41.80
CA ILE A 97 -25.64 -17.80 -40.95
C ILE A 97 -24.19 -18.17 -41.23
N ILE A 98 -23.44 -17.22 -41.79
CA ILE A 98 -22.05 -17.46 -42.20
C ILE A 98 -21.11 -16.43 -41.57
N SER A 99 -19.83 -16.77 -41.43
CA SER A 99 -18.79 -15.83 -41.01
C SER A 99 -17.45 -16.15 -41.65
N THR A 100 -16.51 -15.23 -41.53
CA THR A 100 -15.11 -15.47 -41.89
C THR A 100 -14.17 -14.84 -40.87
N TYR A 101 -12.99 -15.43 -40.72
CA TYR A 101 -11.95 -15.00 -39.78
C TYR A 101 -10.73 -14.37 -40.45
N ASP A 102 -10.78 -14.18 -41.77
CA ASP A 102 -9.72 -13.51 -42.52
C ASP A 102 -10.15 -12.09 -42.93
N ILE A 103 -9.19 -11.17 -42.97
CA ILE A 103 -9.39 -9.75 -43.30
C ILE A 103 -9.07 -9.54 -44.78
N GLY A 104 -9.91 -8.80 -45.50
CA GLY A 104 -9.71 -8.49 -46.91
C GLY A 104 -11.02 -8.53 -47.72
N ASP A 105 -10.87 -8.47 -49.04
CA ASP A 105 -11.98 -8.60 -49.97
C ASP A 105 -12.17 -10.07 -50.36
N TYR A 106 -13.35 -10.61 -50.06
CA TYR A 106 -13.73 -11.99 -50.34
C TYR A 106 -14.98 -12.04 -51.21
N GLU A 107 -15.18 -13.18 -51.87
CA GLU A 107 -16.37 -13.43 -52.67
C GLU A 107 -17.07 -14.69 -52.17
N ILE A 108 -18.39 -14.60 -51.95
CA ILE A 108 -19.24 -15.75 -51.70
C ILE A 108 -19.41 -16.47 -53.03
N GLN A 109 -18.92 -17.71 -53.07
CA GLN A 109 -18.91 -18.50 -54.29
C GLN A 109 -20.33 -18.79 -54.80
N PRO A 110 -20.55 -18.80 -56.12
CA PRO A 110 -21.83 -19.14 -56.71
C PRO A 110 -22.34 -20.54 -56.31
N VAL A 111 -23.61 -20.63 -55.94
CA VAL A 111 -24.24 -21.89 -55.53
C VAL A 111 -25.16 -22.39 -56.65
N THR A 112 -25.03 -23.67 -56.99
CA THR A 112 -25.83 -24.33 -58.03
C THR A 112 -27.05 -25.01 -57.43
N VAL A 113 -28.20 -24.81 -58.08
CA VAL A 113 -29.49 -25.41 -57.77
C VAL A 113 -29.95 -26.22 -58.97
N HIS A 114 -30.46 -27.43 -58.72
CA HIS A 114 -30.98 -28.29 -59.77
C HIS A 114 -32.50 -28.15 -59.88
N TYR A 115 -33.01 -28.03 -61.10
CA TYR A 115 -34.46 -27.96 -61.35
C TYR A 115 -34.88 -28.83 -62.54
N SER A 116 -36.14 -29.24 -62.55
CA SER A 116 -36.73 -30.03 -63.64
C SER A 116 -38.08 -29.45 -64.05
N LEU A 117 -38.26 -29.23 -65.35
CA LEU A 117 -39.49 -28.69 -65.94
C LEU A 117 -40.58 -29.79 -66.01
N PRO A 118 -41.86 -29.41 -66.07
CA PRO A 118 -42.94 -30.36 -66.27
C PRO A 118 -42.71 -31.20 -67.54
N ASN A 119 -42.76 -32.53 -67.41
CA ASN A 119 -42.51 -33.52 -68.47
C ASN A 119 -41.06 -33.63 -68.99
N ASP A 120 -40.08 -32.99 -68.33
CA ASP A 120 -38.65 -33.24 -68.58
C ASP A 120 -38.16 -34.34 -67.63
N THR A 121 -37.29 -35.22 -68.12
CA THR A 121 -36.63 -36.25 -67.28
C THR A 121 -35.21 -35.81 -66.89
N LEU A 122 -34.70 -34.75 -67.51
CA LEU A 122 -33.37 -34.20 -67.23
C LEU A 122 -33.46 -33.09 -66.18
N TRP A 123 -32.54 -33.14 -65.22
CA TRP A 123 -32.28 -32.03 -64.30
C TRP A 123 -31.39 -31.00 -64.99
N LYS A 124 -31.72 -29.73 -64.81
CA LYS A 124 -30.97 -28.57 -65.30
C LYS A 124 -30.36 -27.82 -64.13
N GLU A 125 -29.26 -27.16 -64.38
CA GLU A 125 -28.52 -26.41 -63.36
C GLU A 125 -28.77 -24.91 -63.51
N LEU A 126 -28.97 -24.24 -62.39
CA LEU A 126 -29.01 -22.78 -62.30
C LEU A 126 -28.10 -22.35 -61.17
N THR A 127 -27.23 -21.38 -61.44
CA THR A 127 -26.19 -20.94 -60.49
C THR A 127 -26.43 -19.50 -60.10
N THR A 128 -26.26 -19.17 -58.81
CA THR A 128 -26.39 -17.80 -58.31
C THR A 128 -25.27 -16.90 -58.85
N GLU A 129 -25.39 -15.58 -58.66
CA GLU A 129 -24.25 -14.68 -58.86
C GLU A 129 -23.29 -14.74 -57.66
N SER A 130 -22.02 -14.39 -57.89
CA SER A 130 -21.01 -14.21 -56.84
C SER A 130 -21.26 -12.89 -56.10
N ILE A 131 -21.14 -12.88 -54.78
CA ILE A 131 -21.34 -11.68 -53.95
C ILE A 131 -20.03 -11.28 -53.30
N LYS A 132 -19.56 -10.05 -53.56
CA LYS A 132 -18.34 -9.50 -52.94
C LYS A 132 -18.63 -8.96 -51.54
N ILE A 133 -17.78 -9.31 -50.59
CA ILE A 133 -17.83 -8.90 -49.19
C ILE A 133 -16.46 -8.35 -48.79
N THR A 134 -16.43 -7.15 -48.23
CA THR A 134 -15.23 -6.55 -47.64
C THR A 134 -15.23 -6.80 -46.14
N VAL A 135 -14.17 -7.43 -45.65
CA VAL A 135 -13.99 -7.76 -44.23
C VAL A 135 -12.95 -6.81 -43.63
N GLU A 136 -13.42 -5.91 -42.78
CA GLU A 136 -12.60 -4.95 -42.07
C GLU A 136 -12.02 -5.55 -40.78
N SER A 137 -10.82 -5.09 -40.43
CA SER A 137 -10.22 -5.38 -39.13
C SER A 137 -10.99 -4.67 -38.01
N LEU A 138 -11.16 -5.33 -36.87
CA LEU A 138 -11.60 -4.68 -35.63
C LEU A 138 -10.57 -3.68 -35.10
N LYS A 139 -9.32 -3.77 -35.55
CA LYS A 139 -8.28 -2.79 -35.23
C LYS A 139 -8.41 -1.62 -36.20
N PRO A 140 -8.41 -0.37 -35.73
CA PRO A 140 -8.29 0.78 -36.63
C PRO A 140 -7.06 0.59 -37.50
N SER A 141 -7.18 0.89 -38.80
CA SER A 141 -6.04 0.94 -39.73
C SER A 141 -4.95 1.81 -39.10
N GLU A 142 -3.88 1.18 -38.59
CA GLU A 142 -2.68 1.87 -38.15
C GLU A 142 -1.83 2.21 -39.39
N GLU A 143 -2.40 2.97 -40.34
CA GLU A 143 -1.63 3.68 -41.38
C GLU A 143 -1.02 4.97 -40.82
N GLY A 144 -0.49 4.86 -39.60
CA GLY A 144 0.04 5.97 -38.83
C GLY A 144 1.13 5.48 -37.90
N ASP A 145 2.33 5.34 -38.48
CA ASP A 145 3.61 5.22 -37.79
C ASP A 145 3.75 3.97 -36.90
N ILE A 146 4.71 3.09 -37.22
CA ILE A 146 5.08 1.99 -36.32
C ILE A 146 5.59 2.65 -35.05
N ARG A 147 4.71 2.82 -34.07
CA ARG A 147 5.07 3.39 -32.78
C ARG A 147 5.91 2.35 -32.05
N ASP A 148 7.06 2.79 -31.56
CA ASP A 148 7.88 1.99 -30.67
C ASP A 148 7.03 1.42 -29.53
N ILE A 149 7.34 0.18 -29.15
CA ILE A 149 6.76 -0.46 -27.97
C ILE A 149 6.98 0.51 -26.80
N LYS A 150 5.89 1.05 -26.24
CA LYS A 150 5.98 1.86 -25.03
C LYS A 150 6.74 1.03 -23.99
N ALA A 151 7.82 1.61 -23.48
CA ALA A 151 8.56 0.99 -22.38
C ALA A 151 7.58 0.61 -21.25
N PRO A 152 7.81 -0.54 -20.57
CA PRO A 152 7.05 -0.87 -19.38
C PRO A 152 7.07 0.33 -18.44
N LEU A 153 5.89 0.74 -17.96
CA LEU A 153 5.84 1.75 -16.91
C LEU A 153 6.58 1.17 -15.71
N GLU A 154 7.78 1.69 -15.44
CA GLU A 154 8.43 1.48 -14.17
C GLU A 154 7.56 2.16 -13.13
N ILE A 155 6.67 1.37 -12.52
CA ILE A 155 6.00 1.79 -11.30
C ILE A 155 7.13 1.93 -10.29
N LEU A 156 7.64 3.15 -10.12
CA LEU A 156 8.58 3.47 -9.06
C LEU A 156 7.89 3.09 -7.77
N LYS A 157 8.23 1.90 -7.26
CA LYS A 157 7.69 1.39 -6.02
C LYS A 157 8.03 2.43 -4.97
N ASP A 158 7.02 3.05 -4.40
CA ASP A 158 7.23 4.07 -3.39
C ASP A 158 7.75 3.37 -2.12
N TRP A 159 9.08 3.24 -2.05
CA TRP A 159 9.76 2.61 -0.94
C TRP A 159 9.44 3.34 0.37
N TRP A 160 9.12 4.64 0.31
CA TRP A 160 8.69 5.41 1.48
C TRP A 160 7.34 4.94 2.03
N LEU A 161 6.38 4.61 1.16
CA LEU A 161 5.10 4.04 1.57
C LEU A 161 5.32 2.69 2.27
N THR A 162 6.18 1.85 1.71
CA THR A 162 6.53 0.53 2.29
C THR A 162 7.22 0.69 3.64
N ILE A 163 8.20 1.60 3.75
CA ILE A 163 8.92 1.91 4.99
C ILE A 163 7.95 2.44 6.06
N ARG A 164 7.00 3.30 5.70
CA ARG A 164 5.97 3.81 6.63
C ARG A 164 5.12 2.70 7.21
N PHE A 165 4.70 1.73 6.40
CA PHE A 165 3.94 0.57 6.89
C PHE A 165 4.78 -0.36 7.78
N ILE A 166 6.07 -0.56 7.47
CA ILE A 166 6.99 -1.32 8.31
C ILE A 166 7.16 -0.63 9.67
N ILE A 167 7.42 0.67 9.68
CA ILE A 167 7.55 1.47 10.91
C ILE A 167 6.26 1.40 11.73
N ALA A 168 5.09 1.56 11.10
CA ALA A 168 3.81 1.44 11.78
C ALA A 168 3.62 0.05 12.40
N GLY A 169 4.00 -1.02 11.68
CA GLY A 169 3.97 -2.38 12.21
C GLY A 169 4.87 -2.59 13.42
N VAL A 170 6.10 -2.05 13.37
CA VAL A 170 7.04 -2.10 14.51
C VAL A 170 6.48 -1.35 15.72
N ILE A 171 5.90 -0.17 15.52
CA ILE A 171 5.27 0.62 16.59
C ILE A 171 4.13 -0.17 17.26
N ILE A 172 3.27 -0.81 16.47
CA ILE A 172 2.16 -1.64 17.00
C ILE A 172 2.71 -2.80 17.84
N VAL A 173 3.77 -3.47 17.38
CA VAL A 173 4.42 -4.55 18.14
C VAL A 173 5.01 -4.03 19.45
N LEU A 174 5.69 -2.88 19.43
CA LEU A 174 6.24 -2.26 20.64
C LEU A 174 5.16 -1.87 21.64
N ILE A 175 4.04 -1.31 21.17
CA ILE A 175 2.87 -1.00 22.00
C ILE A 175 2.30 -2.30 22.60
N GLY A 176 2.17 -3.36 21.81
CA GLY A 176 1.72 -4.66 22.28
C GLY A 176 2.62 -5.25 23.38
N ILE A 177 3.95 -5.16 23.20
CA ILE A 177 4.94 -5.58 24.21
C ILE A 177 4.80 -4.72 25.47
N LEU A 178 4.65 -3.41 25.33
CA LEU A 178 4.47 -2.50 26.46
C LEU A 178 3.21 -2.87 27.25
N ILE A 179 2.06 -3.00 26.58
CA ILE A 179 0.79 -3.42 27.20
C ILE A 179 0.95 -4.78 27.90
N TYR A 180 1.61 -5.74 27.26
CA TYR A 180 1.85 -7.06 27.85
C TYR A 180 2.72 -6.99 29.12
N ILE A 181 3.79 -6.19 29.11
CA ILE A 181 4.64 -5.95 30.28
C ILE A 181 3.86 -5.27 31.39
N LEU A 182 3.07 -4.23 31.07
CA LEU A 182 2.22 -3.52 32.04
C LEU A 182 1.17 -4.46 32.66
N TYR A 183 0.52 -5.29 31.84
CA TYR A 183 -0.45 -6.30 32.28
C TYR A 183 0.20 -7.35 33.20
N LYS A 184 1.33 -7.92 32.78
CA LYS A 184 2.07 -8.91 33.57
C LYS A 184 2.54 -8.31 34.90
N ARG A 185 3.08 -7.09 34.89
CA ARG A 185 3.53 -6.39 36.10
C ARG A 185 2.40 -6.02 37.05
N ARG A 186 1.22 -5.62 36.52
CA ARG A 186 0.01 -5.41 37.32
C ARG A 186 -0.45 -6.69 38.00
N LYS A 187 -0.40 -7.84 37.31
CA LYS A 187 -0.73 -9.15 37.88
C LYS A 187 0.30 -9.61 38.93
N GLU A 188 1.57 -9.22 38.77
CA GLU A 188 2.65 -9.49 39.72
C GLU A 188 2.75 -8.47 40.87
N GLY A 189 1.86 -7.47 40.95
CA GLY A 189 1.86 -6.46 42.03
C GLY A 189 3.07 -5.51 42.02
N LYS A 190 3.79 -5.39 40.89
CA LYS A 190 4.95 -4.52 40.74
C LYS A 190 4.51 -3.16 40.18
N SER A 191 4.57 -2.13 41.02
CA SER A 191 4.24 -0.73 40.66
C SER A 191 5.04 -0.24 39.44
N LEU A 192 4.39 0.57 38.59
CA LEU A 192 4.97 1.24 37.41
C LEU A 192 5.86 2.43 37.79
N ILE A 193 5.62 2.98 38.97
CA ILE A 193 6.43 4.02 39.58
C ILE A 193 7.47 3.26 40.41
N PRO A 194 8.79 3.42 40.17
CA PRO A 194 9.77 3.00 41.17
C PRO A 194 9.33 3.67 42.45
N ARG A 195 8.91 2.88 43.45
CA ARG A 195 8.70 3.38 44.81
C ARG A 195 9.92 4.23 45.07
N ARG A 196 9.76 5.55 45.30
CA ARG A 196 10.86 6.47 45.61
C ARG A 196 11.75 5.69 46.56
N GLU A 197 12.88 5.19 46.04
CA GLU A 197 13.91 4.69 46.94
C GLU A 197 14.15 5.89 47.84
N LYS A 198 14.12 5.65 49.15
CA LYS A 198 14.43 6.70 50.12
C LYS A 198 15.56 7.54 49.53
N PRO A 199 15.46 8.89 49.51
CA PRO A 199 16.55 9.70 48.97
C PRO A 199 17.84 9.11 49.50
N LYS A 200 18.79 8.79 48.59
CA LYS A 200 20.10 8.24 48.97
C LYS A 200 20.52 9.08 50.18
N LEU A 201 20.69 8.44 51.33
CA LEU A 201 21.07 9.16 52.54
C LEU A 201 22.23 10.07 52.15
N PRO A 202 22.25 11.35 52.57
CA PRO A 202 23.31 12.26 52.21
C PRO A 202 24.69 11.60 52.36
N PRO A 203 25.64 11.78 51.42
CA PRO A 203 26.89 11.03 51.39
C PRO A 203 27.65 11.04 52.72
N HIS A 204 27.58 12.16 53.45
CA HIS A 204 28.22 12.31 54.75
C HIS A 204 27.60 11.39 55.83
N ILE A 205 26.29 11.13 55.80
CA ILE A 205 25.62 10.24 56.74
C ILE A 205 26.06 8.79 56.51
N ILE A 206 26.16 8.37 55.25
CA ILE A 206 26.62 7.02 54.88
C ILE A 206 28.07 6.84 55.34
N ALA A 207 28.95 7.78 55.00
CA ALA A 207 30.37 7.72 55.35
C ALA A 207 30.59 7.72 56.87
N LEU A 208 29.84 8.51 57.65
CA LEU A 208 29.92 8.53 59.11
C LEU A 208 29.43 7.20 59.74
N ASP A 209 28.37 6.60 59.20
CA ASP A 209 27.89 5.29 59.65
C ASP A 209 28.90 4.17 59.35
N GLU A 210 29.53 4.20 58.16
CA GLU A 210 30.59 3.25 57.81
C GLU A 210 31.85 3.44 58.64
N LEU A 211 32.26 4.69 58.93
CA LEU A 211 33.37 4.97 59.84
C LEU A 211 33.08 4.44 61.25
N LYS A 212 31.85 4.59 61.74
CA LYS A 212 31.44 4.06 63.04
C LYS A 212 31.53 2.53 63.07
N LYS A 213 30.98 1.85 62.06
CA LYS A 213 31.10 0.39 61.92
C LYS A 213 32.56 -0.07 61.88
N LEU A 214 33.42 0.66 61.17
CA LEU A 214 34.86 0.37 61.13
C LEU A 214 35.53 0.50 62.52
N MET A 215 35.10 1.46 63.34
CA MET A 215 35.59 1.58 64.72
C MET A 215 35.11 0.40 65.58
N ASP A 216 33.83 0.03 65.45
CA ASP A 216 33.22 -1.07 66.21
C ASP A 216 33.85 -2.44 65.90
N ASP A 217 34.40 -2.62 64.69
CA ASP A 217 35.13 -3.84 64.30
C ASP A 217 36.43 -4.06 65.10
N ASN A 218 36.96 -3.02 65.78
CA ASN A 218 38.15 -3.05 66.63
C ASN A 218 39.40 -3.67 65.96
N LEU A 219 39.55 -3.47 64.63
CA LEU A 219 40.63 -4.05 63.82
C LEU A 219 42.04 -3.65 64.30
N LEU A 220 42.18 -2.41 64.82
CA LEU A 220 43.45 -1.92 65.37
C LEU A 220 43.89 -2.70 66.62
N GLU A 221 42.94 -3.14 67.46
CA GLU A 221 43.23 -3.94 68.66
C GLU A 221 43.59 -5.38 68.29
N LYS A 222 42.91 -5.92 67.27
CA LYS A 222 43.18 -7.24 66.67
C LYS A 222 44.50 -7.30 65.89
N ARG A 223 45.25 -6.20 65.80
CA ARG A 223 46.48 -6.04 65.00
C ARG A 223 46.27 -6.20 63.48
N GLU A 224 45.04 -6.05 63.01
CA GLU A 224 44.67 -6.08 61.58
C GLU A 224 44.82 -4.69 60.94
N ILE A 225 45.98 -4.06 61.15
CA ILE A 225 46.24 -2.66 60.78
C ILE A 225 46.07 -2.44 59.27
N LYS A 226 46.56 -3.37 58.45
CA LYS A 226 46.45 -3.26 56.98
C LYS A 226 44.98 -3.22 56.53
N GLN A 227 44.14 -4.10 57.06
CA GLN A 227 42.72 -4.16 56.70
C GLN A 227 41.98 -2.91 57.16
N TYR A 228 42.31 -2.39 58.35
CA TYR A 228 41.78 -1.12 58.83
C TYR A 228 42.05 0.02 57.85
N TYR A 229 43.29 0.19 57.39
CA TYR A 229 43.65 1.26 56.46
C TYR A 229 43.10 1.06 55.03
N ILE A 230 42.89 -0.19 54.59
CA ILE A 230 42.17 -0.49 53.34
C ILE A 230 40.74 0.04 53.44
N ARG A 231 39.98 -0.43 54.44
CA ARG A 231 38.59 -0.03 54.64
C ARG A 231 38.45 1.47 54.89
N LEU A 232 39.30 2.05 55.74
CA LEU A 232 39.28 3.48 56.05
C LEU A 232 39.41 4.33 54.78
N SER A 233 40.30 3.93 53.88
CA SER A 233 40.48 4.64 52.61
C SER A 233 39.36 4.42 51.60
N GLU A 234 38.72 3.24 51.60
CA GLU A 234 37.58 2.94 50.72
C GLU A 234 36.37 3.78 51.11
N ILE A 235 36.10 3.90 52.43
CA ILE A 235 35.02 4.75 52.95
C ILE A 235 35.18 6.20 52.49
N ILE A 236 36.39 6.76 52.62
CA ILE A 236 36.64 8.14 52.18
C ILE A 236 36.63 8.29 50.66
N ARG A 237 37.07 7.28 49.89
CA ARG A 237 36.96 7.31 48.42
C ARG A 237 35.51 7.24 47.97
N ASN A 238 34.70 6.34 48.51
CA ASN A 238 33.26 6.28 48.26
C ASN A 238 32.58 7.61 48.61
N TYR A 239 32.94 8.20 49.75
CA TYR A 239 32.42 9.51 50.15
C TYR A 239 32.78 10.61 49.13
N ILE A 240 34.04 10.69 48.70
CA ILE A 240 34.48 11.67 47.69
C ILE A 240 33.74 11.43 46.37
N GLU A 241 33.51 10.17 46.01
CA GLU A 241 32.80 9.80 44.80
C GLU A 241 31.35 10.27 44.80
N ASP A 242 30.63 10.02 45.89
CA ASP A 242 29.26 10.48 46.02
C ASP A 242 29.16 12.01 46.25
N ARG A 243 30.14 12.63 46.91
CA ARG A 243 30.11 14.07 47.26
C ARG A 243 30.51 14.98 46.10
N PHE A 244 31.54 14.60 45.36
CA PHE A 244 32.14 15.40 44.28
C PHE A 244 31.88 14.82 42.89
N PHE A 245 31.16 13.70 42.78
CA PHE A 245 30.86 13.01 41.52
C PHE A 245 32.13 12.60 40.75
N ILE A 246 33.15 12.15 41.48
CA ILE A 246 34.46 11.71 40.94
C ILE A 246 34.63 10.21 41.19
N VAL A 247 34.92 9.39 40.19
CA VAL A 247 35.11 7.93 40.36
C VAL A 247 36.38 7.59 41.16
N ALA A 248 36.37 7.84 42.47
CA ALA A 248 37.54 7.88 43.32
C ALA A 248 38.06 6.49 43.71
N LEU A 249 37.20 5.46 43.68
CA LEU A 249 37.59 4.09 44.01
C LEU A 249 38.55 3.49 42.96
N GLU A 250 38.38 3.87 41.69
CA GLU A 250 39.16 3.37 40.56
C GLU A 250 40.42 4.19 40.26
N MET A 251 40.59 5.33 40.95
CA MET A 251 41.71 6.25 40.73
C MET A 251 42.87 6.00 41.69
N THR A 252 44.10 6.17 41.19
CA THR A 252 45.28 6.30 42.07
C THR A 252 45.18 7.60 42.90
N THR A 253 45.85 7.66 44.05
CA THR A 253 45.89 8.88 44.88
C THR A 253 46.34 10.10 44.08
N PHE A 254 47.36 9.97 43.24
CA PHE A 254 47.85 11.07 42.40
C PHE A 254 46.78 11.57 41.41
N GLN A 255 46.08 10.65 40.73
CA GLN A 255 45.01 11.01 39.79
C GLN A 255 43.84 11.68 40.50
N LEU A 256 43.41 11.15 41.64
CA LEU A 256 42.30 11.71 42.41
C LEU A 256 42.58 13.16 42.84
N ILE A 257 43.79 13.44 43.35
CA ILE A 257 44.19 14.80 43.71
C ILE A 257 44.24 15.74 42.49
N GLY A 258 44.66 15.23 41.33
CA GLY A 258 44.61 16.00 40.07
C GLY A 258 43.19 16.39 39.68
N ILE A 259 42.26 15.43 39.68
CA ILE A 259 40.85 15.66 39.31
C ILE A 259 40.14 16.58 40.33
N MET A 260 40.42 16.44 41.63
CA MET A 260 39.84 17.32 42.63
C MET A 260 40.25 18.79 42.42
N LYS A 261 41.50 19.05 42.02
CA LYS A 261 41.96 20.40 41.67
C LYS A 261 41.30 20.93 40.39
N GLU A 262 41.14 20.06 39.39
CA GLU A 262 40.47 20.40 38.13
C GLU A 262 38.99 20.78 38.36
N ASN A 263 38.31 20.06 39.26
CA ASN A 263 36.94 20.33 39.69
C ASN A 263 36.81 21.49 40.68
N GLN A 264 37.88 22.27 40.89
CA GLN A 264 37.90 23.47 41.75
C GLN A 264 37.46 23.19 43.20
N VAL A 265 37.76 21.99 43.71
CA VAL A 265 37.62 21.71 45.14
C VAL A 265 38.60 22.59 45.90
N GLU A 266 38.18 23.14 47.04
CA GLU A 266 38.99 24.02 47.88
C GLU A 266 40.35 23.41 48.22
N ASP A 267 41.43 24.18 48.06
CA ASP A 267 42.80 23.71 48.22
C ASP A 267 43.07 23.10 49.61
N GLU A 268 42.42 23.62 50.66
CA GLU A 268 42.52 23.07 52.02
C GLU A 268 41.98 21.64 52.11
N ILE A 269 40.84 21.36 51.44
CA ILE A 269 40.22 20.04 51.37
C ILE A 269 41.09 19.09 50.56
N VAL A 270 41.63 19.55 49.42
CA VAL A 270 42.54 18.75 48.59
C VAL A 270 43.78 18.33 49.39
N GLN A 271 44.38 19.25 50.16
CA GLN A 271 45.52 18.94 51.02
C GLN A 271 45.18 17.96 52.15
N LEU A 272 43.98 18.06 52.73
CA LEU A 272 43.50 17.11 53.74
C LEU A 272 43.35 15.71 53.15
N VAL A 273 42.71 15.58 51.99
CA VAL A 273 42.52 14.30 51.29
C VAL A 273 43.87 13.71 50.86
N GLU A 274 44.78 14.52 50.32
CA GLU A 274 46.12 14.08 49.92
C GLU A 274 46.88 13.50 51.11
N LYS A 275 46.94 14.24 52.23
CA LYS A 275 47.60 13.80 53.45
C LYS A 275 46.99 12.52 54.00
N PHE A 276 45.66 12.41 54.00
CA PHE A 276 44.95 11.23 54.47
C PHE A 276 45.25 9.99 53.60
N LEU A 277 45.16 10.12 52.28
CA LEU A 277 45.39 9.01 51.35
C LEU A 277 46.86 8.57 51.35
N MET A 278 47.82 9.50 51.43
CA MET A 278 49.24 9.17 51.58
C MET A 278 49.50 8.35 52.85
N ASN A 279 48.88 8.71 53.98
CA ASN A 279 48.98 7.92 55.21
C ASN A 279 48.45 6.50 55.03
N CYS A 280 47.35 6.34 54.29
CA CYS A 280 46.80 5.03 54.00
C CYS A 280 47.68 4.21 53.07
N ASP A 281 48.19 4.80 52.00
CA ASP A 281 49.00 4.13 50.99
C ASP A 281 50.34 3.63 51.58
N MET A 282 50.95 4.36 52.51
CA MET A 282 52.13 3.88 53.25
C MET A 282 51.88 2.55 53.98
N VAL A 283 50.70 2.38 54.58
CA VAL A 283 50.35 1.13 55.28
C VAL A 283 50.00 0.02 54.30
N LYS A 284 49.18 0.33 53.28
CA LYS A 284 48.71 -0.64 52.29
C LYS A 284 49.84 -1.25 51.46
N PHE A 285 50.73 -0.40 50.96
CA PHE A 285 51.75 -0.75 49.98
C PHE A 285 53.15 -0.82 50.56
N ALA A 286 53.53 0.12 51.44
CA ALA A 286 54.88 0.17 52.00
C ALA A 286 55.05 -0.64 53.30
N LYS A 287 54.02 -1.39 53.73
CA LYS A 287 54.01 -2.20 54.97
C LYS A 287 54.40 -1.41 56.22
N TYR A 288 54.16 -0.09 56.19
CA TYR A 288 54.41 0.77 57.34
C TYR A 288 53.47 0.42 58.49
N ILE A 289 53.97 0.45 59.72
CA ILE A 289 53.20 0.17 60.94
C ILE A 289 53.11 1.49 61.73
N PRO A 290 51.97 2.21 61.65
CA PRO A 290 51.82 3.48 62.34
C PRO A 290 51.69 3.29 63.84
N ARG A 291 52.12 4.30 64.60
CA ARG A 291 51.93 4.37 66.05
C ARG A 291 50.45 4.63 66.38
N LYS A 292 50.02 4.29 67.59
CA LYS A 292 48.65 4.55 68.06
C LYS A 292 48.19 6.00 67.86
N LYS A 293 49.09 6.98 68.05
CA LYS A 293 48.81 8.40 67.81
C LYS A 293 48.55 8.70 66.33
N GLU A 294 49.27 8.06 65.43
CA GLU A 294 49.11 8.23 63.97
C GLU A 294 47.81 7.58 63.50
N ASN A 295 47.47 6.39 64.00
CA ASN A 295 46.18 5.75 63.73
C ASN A 295 45.01 6.66 64.13
N LYS A 296 45.07 7.24 65.34
CA LYS A 296 44.05 8.17 65.82
C LYS A 296 43.98 9.41 64.93
N SER A 297 45.14 10.01 64.62
CA SER A 297 45.21 11.21 63.79
C SER A 297 44.73 10.97 62.35
N THR A 298 45.01 9.82 61.73
CA THR A 298 44.48 9.50 60.40
C THR A 298 42.97 9.29 60.42
N THR A 299 42.45 8.71 61.50
CA THR A 299 41.00 8.53 61.68
C THR A 299 40.31 9.87 61.89
N GLU A 300 40.88 10.77 62.68
CA GLU A 300 40.40 12.15 62.85
C GLU A 300 40.43 12.92 61.52
N LEU A 301 41.44 12.73 60.68
CA LEU A 301 41.48 13.30 59.32
C LEU A 301 40.30 12.82 58.47
N ALA A 302 39.92 11.53 58.57
CA ALA A 302 38.77 10.98 57.84
C ALA A 302 37.46 11.68 58.25
N TYR A 303 37.22 11.83 59.56
CA TYR A 303 36.06 12.58 60.07
C TYR A 303 36.09 14.04 59.64
N LYS A 304 37.25 14.70 59.71
CA LYS A 304 37.42 16.09 59.32
C LYS A 304 37.10 16.31 57.83
N ILE A 305 37.56 15.42 56.95
CA ILE A 305 37.24 15.50 55.51
C ILE A 305 35.73 15.47 55.28
N ILE A 306 35.00 14.60 55.97
CA ILE A 306 33.54 14.50 55.83
C ILE A 306 32.85 15.74 56.39
N GLU A 307 33.24 16.17 57.60
CA GLU A 307 32.62 17.31 58.28
C GLU A 307 32.83 18.63 57.53
N ASP A 308 34.05 18.89 57.07
CA ASP A 308 34.40 20.13 56.36
C ASP A 308 33.74 20.21 54.97
N THR A 309 33.23 19.09 54.44
CA THR A 309 32.64 19.02 53.09
C THR A 309 31.17 18.62 53.09
N LYS A 310 30.55 18.40 54.25
CA LYS A 310 29.14 18.03 54.33
C LYS A 310 28.27 19.16 53.78
N ILE A 311 27.23 18.79 53.03
CA ILE A 311 26.15 19.72 52.66
C ILE A 311 25.02 19.46 53.64
N GLU A 312 24.71 20.46 54.46
CA GLU A 312 23.48 20.45 55.26
C GLU A 312 22.33 20.81 54.32
N LEU A 313 21.53 19.81 53.93
CA LEU A 313 20.26 20.03 53.26
C LEU A 313 19.26 20.39 54.35
N GLU A 314 18.79 21.64 54.36
CA GLU A 314 17.59 21.99 55.13
C GLU A 314 16.46 21.07 54.66
N PRO A 315 15.73 20.39 55.58
CA PRO A 315 14.58 19.60 55.17
C PRO A 315 13.55 20.55 54.55
N GLU A 316 13.22 20.33 53.27
CA GLU A 316 12.08 21.00 52.67
C GLU A 316 10.84 20.74 53.54
N PRO A 317 9.98 21.75 53.75
CA PRO A 317 8.74 21.56 54.49
C PRO A 317 7.93 20.46 53.79
N ASP A 318 7.64 19.42 54.56
CA ASP A 318 6.73 18.33 54.22
C ASP A 318 5.33 18.93 54.01
N ASN A 319 5.04 19.37 52.78
CA ASN A 319 3.68 19.67 52.34
C ASN A 319 2.96 18.33 52.18
N GLY A 320 2.62 17.74 53.32
CA GLY A 320 1.69 16.63 53.43
C GLY A 320 0.28 17.14 53.23
N GLU A 321 -0.13 17.33 51.98
CA GLU A 321 -1.53 17.33 51.58
C GLU A 321 -1.73 16.31 50.46
N ASP A 322 -2.96 15.87 50.24
CA ASP A 322 -3.37 14.78 49.34
C ASP A 322 -3.24 13.33 49.85
N ALA A 323 -3.69 13.10 51.09
CA ALA A 323 -4.16 11.77 51.49
C ALA A 323 -5.40 11.80 52.43
N GLU A 324 -6.38 12.69 52.20
CA GLU A 324 -7.67 12.57 52.91
C GLU A 324 -8.83 13.25 52.17
N ASN A 325 -9.51 12.48 51.30
CA ASN A 325 -10.94 12.52 50.93
C ASN A 325 -11.20 12.30 49.44
N LEU A 326 -11.50 11.06 49.07
CA LEU A 326 -12.43 10.78 47.98
C LEU A 326 -13.40 9.70 48.46
N ASN A 327 -14.52 10.14 49.01
CA ASN A 327 -15.73 9.35 49.17
C ASN A 327 -16.43 9.23 47.79
N PRO A 328 -16.80 8.05 47.29
CA PRO A 328 -17.35 7.88 45.95
C PRO A 328 -18.88 7.87 45.99
N GLU A 329 -19.52 9.03 46.01
CA GLU A 329 -20.98 9.12 45.85
C GLU A 329 -21.36 10.50 45.30
N ASN A 330 -21.35 10.63 43.98
CA ASN A 330 -22.40 11.26 43.18
C ASN A 330 -21.98 11.22 41.71
N VAL A 331 -22.52 10.19 41.07
CA VAL A 331 -22.67 10.09 39.62
C VAL A 331 -23.92 10.91 39.28
N ASP A 332 -23.84 11.61 38.15
CA ASP A 332 -24.93 12.22 37.37
C ASP A 332 -25.17 13.73 37.53
N ASP A 333 -25.24 14.37 36.35
CA ASP A 333 -25.53 15.79 36.05
C ASP A 333 -24.30 16.72 36.22
N VAL A 334 -23.65 17.23 35.18
CA VAL A 334 -24.18 18.13 34.15
C VAL A 334 -23.30 18.03 32.90
N GLY A 335 -23.90 17.65 31.77
CA GLY A 335 -23.23 17.55 30.47
C GLY A 335 -24.03 18.26 29.38
N LYS A 336 -24.32 19.54 29.59
CA LYS A 336 -24.80 20.49 28.57
C LYS A 336 -24.42 21.91 29.01
N GLU A 337 -23.36 22.45 28.43
CA GLU A 337 -23.30 23.81 27.90
C GLU A 337 -21.92 24.02 27.25
N GLU A 338 -21.98 24.37 25.96
CA GLU A 338 -21.11 25.29 25.20
C GLU A 338 -19.59 24.99 25.15
N ALA A 339 -18.96 24.67 24.02
CA ALA A 339 -19.12 25.17 22.65
C ALA A 339 -18.97 26.69 22.53
N ASP A 340 -17.87 27.27 23.04
CA ASP A 340 -17.32 28.49 22.48
C ASP A 340 -15.84 28.72 22.86
N THR A 341 -14.91 28.14 22.11
CA THR A 341 -13.52 28.65 22.02
C THR A 341 -12.95 28.28 20.65
N SER A 342 -13.53 28.83 19.60
CA SER A 342 -12.97 28.82 18.24
C SER A 342 -12.64 30.24 17.73
N GLU A 343 -12.45 31.19 18.63
CA GLU A 343 -12.17 32.61 18.30
C GLU A 343 -10.91 33.15 19.02
N ALA A 344 -9.87 32.33 19.15
CA ALA A 344 -8.56 32.75 19.69
C ALA A 344 -7.37 32.40 18.78
N LEU A 345 -7.62 32.20 17.48
CA LEU A 345 -6.57 31.88 16.50
C LEU A 345 -6.66 32.74 15.23
N GLU A 346 -6.88 34.05 15.37
CA GLU A 346 -6.74 35.02 14.26
C GLU A 346 -5.94 36.29 14.61
N LEU A 347 -5.28 36.37 15.78
CA LEU A 347 -4.48 37.54 16.15
C LEU A 347 -2.95 37.34 16.14
N GLU A 348 -2.46 36.21 15.64
CA GLU A 348 -1.01 35.94 15.56
C GLU A 348 -0.46 35.86 14.12
N THR A 349 -1.13 36.48 13.15
CA THR A 349 -0.64 36.58 11.75
C THR A 349 -0.50 38.02 11.24
N ALA A 350 -0.45 39.01 12.14
CA ALA A 350 -0.34 40.43 11.77
C ALA A 350 0.94 41.15 12.29
N VAL A 351 1.94 40.43 12.80
CA VAL A 351 3.18 41.07 13.32
C VAL A 351 4.44 40.77 12.50
N GLU A 352 4.40 39.88 11.50
CA GLU A 352 5.60 39.51 10.71
C GLU A 352 5.59 39.99 9.23
N LYS A 353 4.86 41.07 8.94
CA LYS A 353 5.02 41.84 7.68
C LYS A 353 5.07 43.33 7.96
N GLY A 354 6.15 43.77 8.59
CA GLY A 354 6.34 45.17 8.96
C GLY A 354 7.77 45.58 9.26
N LYS A 355 8.79 44.92 8.68
CA LYS A 355 10.18 45.40 8.68
C LYS A 355 10.85 45.07 7.36
N GLY A 356 10.71 45.97 6.40
CA GLY A 356 11.43 45.94 5.14
C GLY A 356 11.26 47.26 4.40
N GLY A 357 12.21 48.18 4.59
CA GLY A 357 12.39 49.34 3.72
C GLY A 357 12.52 50.69 4.41
N ALA A 358 13.75 51.05 4.81
CA ALA A 358 14.32 52.40 4.67
C ALA A 358 15.81 52.35 5.07
N ASP A 359 16.64 53.07 4.29
CA ASP A 359 18.06 53.40 4.51
C ASP A 359 19.13 52.40 4.03
N ALA A 360 19.43 52.47 2.72
CA ALA A 360 20.78 52.74 2.17
C ALA A 360 20.77 52.62 0.63
#